data_AF-A0A2X3LZ12-F1
#
_entry.id   AF-A0A2X3LZ12-F1
#
_cell.length_a   1.000
_cell.length_b   1.000
_cell.length_c   1.000
_cell.angle_alpha   90.00
_cell.angle_beta   90.00
_cell.angle_gamma   90.00
#
_symmetry.space_group_name_H-M   'P 1'
#
loop_
_entity.id
_entity.type
_entity.pdbx_description
1 polymer ?
#
loop_
_entity_poly.entity_id
_entity_poly.type
_entity_poly.pdbx_seq_one_letter_code
_entity_poly.pdbx_strand_id
1 'polypeptide(L)'
;MAMTPCQRHRARVKATKALDKCEALTASPVSFHIQMLELERDVERLRSLTRAERMDMKRDVLLPRWMPTVEAYLAGDARFANPALVYCVIWLFDTGEMGKALDWADVAISESQATPENFKSNLPAFVADTVLEWADHAGGSRSQHRTLFQPHV
;
A
#
# COMPACT_ATOMS: atom_id res chain seq x y z
N MET A 1 6.84 17.04 11.07
CA MET A 1 8.08 16.90 11.87
C MET A 1 8.94 15.82 11.24
N ALA A 2 10.20 16.11 10.88
CA ALA A 2 11.08 15.12 10.27
C ALA A 2 11.60 14.12 11.33
N MET A 3 11.51 12.82 11.02
CA MET A 3 12.00 11.76 11.91
C MET A 3 13.48 11.92 12.23
N THR A 4 13.84 11.76 13.50
CA THR A 4 15.23 11.89 13.98
C THR A 4 16.08 10.70 13.49
N PRO A 5 17.42 10.84 13.42
CA PRO A 5 18.32 9.78 12.95
C PRO A 5 18.15 8.45 13.71
N CYS A 6 17.94 8.51 15.03
CA CYS A 6 17.71 7.32 15.86
C CYS A 6 16.34 6.66 15.58
N GLN A 7 15.31 7.45 15.30
CA GLN A 7 13.98 6.91 14.93
C GLN A 7 14.03 6.19 13.59
N ARG A 8 14.76 6.73 12.60
CA ARG A 8 14.99 6.06 11.31
C ARG A 8 15.77 4.77 11.47
N HIS A 9 16.82 4.76 12.28
CA HIS A 9 17.59 3.55 12.57
C HIS A 9 16.73 2.49 13.25
N ARG A 10 15.92 2.86 14.25
CA ARG A 10 15.04 1.92 14.95
C ARG A 10 13.93 1.39 14.05
N ALA A 11 13.39 2.22 13.16
CA ALA A 11 12.45 1.80 12.12
C ALA A 11 13.12 0.81 11.14
N ARG A 12 14.35 1.09 10.70
CA ARG A 12 15.11 0.19 9.81
C ARG A 12 15.41 -1.15 10.48
N VAL A 13 15.88 -1.16 11.73
CA VAL A 13 16.16 -2.40 12.48
C VAL A 13 14.88 -3.18 12.80
N LYS A 14 13.78 -2.49 13.04
CA LYS A 14 12.47 -3.14 13.22
C LYS A 14 11.99 -3.76 11.90
N ALA A 15 12.20 -3.08 10.78
CA ALA A 15 11.90 -3.61 9.45
C ALA A 15 12.76 -4.85 9.15
N THR A 16 14.08 -4.81 9.33
CA THR A 16 14.95 -5.97 9.09
C THR A 16 14.57 -7.18 9.94
N LYS A 17 14.30 -7.00 11.24
CA LYS A 17 13.87 -8.12 12.10
C LYS A 17 12.49 -8.68 11.71
N ALA A 18 11.62 -7.83 11.17
CA ALA A 18 10.32 -8.28 10.68
C ALA A 18 10.45 -9.07 9.37
N LEU A 19 11.38 -8.67 8.49
CA LEU A 19 11.73 -9.41 7.27
C LEU A 19 12.23 -10.83 7.60
N ASP A 20 13.23 -10.95 8.49
CA ASP A 20 13.80 -12.25 8.89
C ASP A 20 12.73 -13.21 9.45
N LYS A 21 11.79 -12.68 10.24
CA LYS A 21 10.69 -13.47 10.81
C LYS A 21 9.70 -13.90 9.72
N CYS A 22 9.39 -13.03 8.76
CA CYS A 22 8.47 -13.34 7.68
C CYS A 22 9.06 -14.37 6.71
N GLU A 23 10.35 -14.30 6.39
CA GLU A 23 11.03 -15.30 5.54
C GLU A 23 10.89 -16.72 6.10
N ALA A 24 11.09 -16.88 7.41
CA ALA A 24 10.90 -18.16 8.09
C ALA A 24 9.46 -18.67 8.03
N LEU A 25 8.47 -17.77 7.98
CA LEU A 25 7.06 -18.12 7.84
C LEU A 25 6.68 -18.39 6.38
N THR A 26 7.23 -17.71 5.38
CA THR A 26 6.88 -17.93 3.97
C THR A 26 7.47 -19.21 3.38
N ALA A 27 8.50 -19.80 4.00
CA ALA A 27 9.20 -20.97 3.48
C ALA A 27 8.39 -22.30 3.47
N SER A 28 7.19 -22.35 4.07
CA SER A 28 6.35 -23.56 4.12
C SER A 28 4.97 -23.36 3.47
N PRO A 29 4.50 -24.26 2.59
CA PRO A 29 3.18 -24.17 1.96
C PRO A 29 2.01 -24.09 2.95
N VAL A 30 2.13 -24.76 4.10
CA VAL A 30 1.13 -24.71 5.18
C VAL A 30 1.06 -23.31 5.77
N SER A 31 2.20 -22.64 5.91
CA SER A 31 2.29 -21.31 6.51
C SER A 31 1.79 -20.21 5.57
N PHE A 32 1.88 -20.39 4.25
CA PHE A 32 1.26 -19.46 3.28
C PHE A 32 -0.28 -19.49 3.35
N HIS A 33 -0.89 -20.67 3.43
CA HIS A 33 -2.36 -20.78 3.56
C HIS A 33 -2.88 -20.12 4.84
N ILE A 34 -2.16 -20.26 5.96
CA ILE A 34 -2.52 -19.57 7.20
C ILE A 34 -2.45 -18.04 7.02
N GLN A 35 -1.43 -17.53 6.35
CA GLN A 35 -1.34 -16.10 6.05
C GLN A 35 -2.51 -15.61 5.18
N MET A 36 -2.96 -16.38 4.19
CA MET A 36 -4.13 -16.00 3.40
C MET A 36 -5.40 -15.92 4.24
N LEU A 37 -5.62 -16.89 5.14
CA LEU A 37 -6.76 -16.85 6.08
C LEU A 37 -6.70 -15.65 7.03
N GLU A 38 -5.50 -15.29 7.50
CA GLU A 38 -5.31 -14.10 8.34
C GLU A 38 -5.60 -12.80 7.57
N LEU A 39 -5.17 -12.74 6.31
CA LEU A 39 -5.41 -11.60 5.44
C LEU A 39 -6.91 -11.42 5.17
N GLU A 40 -7.63 -12.50 4.88
CA GLU A 40 -9.09 -12.47 4.69
C GLU A 40 -9.81 -11.95 5.95
N ARG A 41 -9.39 -12.39 7.14
CA ARG A 41 -9.94 -11.90 8.41
C ARG A 41 -9.67 -10.42 8.63
N ASP A 42 -8.46 -9.96 8.30
CA ASP A 42 -8.09 -8.55 8.39
C ASP A 42 -8.92 -7.68 7.42
N VAL A 43 -9.16 -8.17 6.20
CA VAL A 43 -10.01 -7.52 5.20
C VAL A 43 -11.47 -7.48 5.65
N GLU A 44 -12.00 -8.58 6.21
CA GLU A 44 -13.37 -8.63 6.74
C GLU A 44 -13.54 -7.67 7.91
N ARG A 45 -12.54 -7.58 8.81
CA ARG A 45 -12.55 -6.63 9.92
C ARG A 45 -12.59 -5.18 9.44
N LEU A 46 -11.97 -4.84 8.30
CA LEU A 46 -12.10 -3.50 7.72
C LEU A 46 -13.55 -3.19 7.32
N ARG A 47 -14.32 -4.17 6.85
CA ARG A 47 -15.69 -3.94 6.33
C ARG A 47 -16.67 -3.49 7.40
N SER A 48 -16.45 -3.87 8.65
CA SER A 48 -17.31 -3.47 9.79
C SER A 48 -17.01 -2.08 10.35
N LEU A 49 -15.97 -1.39 9.85
CA LEU A 49 -15.49 -0.12 10.40
C LEU A 49 -15.93 1.09 9.58
N THR A 50 -16.00 2.26 10.23
CA THR A 50 -16.23 3.54 9.54
C THR A 50 -15.05 3.91 8.62
N ARG A 51 -15.23 4.88 7.72
CA ARG A 51 -14.15 5.31 6.80
C ARG A 51 -12.90 5.79 7.55
N ALA A 52 -13.07 6.58 8.61
CA ALA A 52 -11.96 7.09 9.41
C ALA A 52 -11.20 5.95 10.11
N GLU A 53 -11.93 5.06 10.79
CA GLU A 53 -11.33 3.91 11.48
C GLU A 53 -10.64 2.95 10.51
N ARG A 54 -11.18 2.74 9.31
CA ARG A 54 -10.51 1.96 8.26
C ARG A 54 -9.17 2.56 7.87
N MET A 55 -9.10 3.89 7.72
CA MET A 55 -7.87 4.58 7.36
C MET A 55 -6.81 4.43 8.46
N ASP A 56 -7.20 4.63 9.73
CA ASP A 56 -6.29 4.44 10.87
C ASP A 56 -5.83 2.99 11.00
N MET A 57 -6.73 2.01 10.86
CA MET A 57 -6.38 0.59 10.93
C MET A 57 -5.45 0.17 9.78
N LYS A 58 -5.68 0.65 8.55
CA LYS A 58 -4.78 0.41 7.40
C LYS A 58 -3.37 0.93 7.70
N ARG A 59 -3.26 2.18 8.15
CA ARG A 59 -1.99 2.86 8.44
C ARG A 59 -1.24 2.25 9.63
N ASP A 60 -1.92 2.05 10.75
CA ASP A 60 -1.25 1.80 12.03
C ASP A 60 -1.15 0.31 12.38
N VAL A 61 -1.99 -0.53 11.76
CA VAL A 61 -2.07 -1.97 12.10
C VAL A 61 -1.73 -2.84 10.89
N LEU A 62 -2.46 -2.70 9.78
CA LEU A 62 -2.37 -3.64 8.67
C LEU A 62 -1.08 -3.48 7.87
N LEU A 63 -0.75 -2.25 7.44
CA LEU A 63 0.48 -2.00 6.70
C LEU A 63 1.71 -2.42 7.52
N PRO A 64 1.88 -2.04 8.80
CA PRO A 64 3.02 -2.50 9.61
C PRO A 64 3.10 -4.02 9.81
N ARG A 65 1.95 -4.72 9.77
CA ARG A 65 1.89 -6.19 9.87
C ARG A 65 2.30 -6.87 8.57
N TRP A 66 1.78 -6.40 7.45
CA TRP A 66 1.88 -7.08 6.15
C TRP A 66 3.04 -6.62 5.29
N MET A 67 3.52 -5.38 5.47
CA MET A 67 4.67 -4.84 4.73
C MET A 67 5.90 -5.77 4.79
N PRO A 68 6.31 -6.34 5.94
CA PRO A 68 7.48 -7.22 5.97
C PRO A 68 7.31 -8.50 5.14
N THR A 69 6.11 -9.09 5.12
CA THR A 69 5.83 -10.25 4.26
C THR A 69 5.92 -9.90 2.78
N VAL A 70 5.39 -8.74 2.39
CA VAL A 70 5.43 -8.28 1.00
C VAL A 70 6.85 -7.88 0.59
N GLU A 71 7.59 -7.19 1.45
CA GLU A 71 8.98 -6.83 1.20
C GLU A 71 9.88 -8.07 1.04
N ALA A 72 9.67 -9.12 1.84
CA ALA A 72 10.36 -10.41 1.68
C ALA A 72 10.01 -11.08 0.33
N TYR A 73 8.75 -11.03 -0.10
CA TYR A 73 8.33 -11.50 -1.42
C TYR A 73 9.02 -10.72 -2.55
N LEU A 74 9.04 -9.38 -2.45
CA LEU A 74 9.66 -8.51 -3.45
C LEU A 74 11.18 -8.69 -3.54
N ALA A 75 11.84 -8.95 -2.40
CA ALA A 75 13.28 -9.21 -2.33
C ALA A 75 13.66 -10.62 -2.82
N GLY A 76 12.73 -11.57 -2.78
CA GLY A 76 12.94 -12.93 -3.26
C GLY A 76 12.79 -13.07 -4.78
N ASP A 77 13.23 -14.23 -5.28
CA ASP A 77 13.08 -14.62 -6.69
C ASP A 77 11.78 -15.37 -7.00
N ALA A 78 11.03 -15.75 -5.96
CA ALA A 78 9.80 -16.50 -6.12
C ALA A 78 8.68 -15.60 -6.68
N ARG A 79 8.08 -16.01 -7.80
CA ARG A 79 6.94 -15.34 -8.43
C ARG A 79 5.71 -16.23 -8.32
N PHE A 80 4.73 -15.81 -7.53
CA PHE A 80 3.47 -16.52 -7.35
C PHE A 80 2.35 -15.53 -7.06
N ALA A 81 1.10 -15.98 -7.18
CA ALA A 81 -0.06 -15.13 -6.87
C ALA A 81 -0.03 -14.73 -5.39
N ASN A 82 0.19 -13.45 -5.11
CA ASN A 82 0.36 -12.92 -3.76
C ASN A 82 -0.69 -11.84 -3.46
N PRO A 83 -1.86 -12.24 -2.92
CA PRO A 83 -2.90 -11.28 -2.53
C PRO A 83 -2.42 -10.23 -1.53
N ALA A 84 -1.45 -10.55 -0.65
CA ALA A 84 -0.95 -9.61 0.34
C ALA A 84 -0.24 -8.41 -0.31
N LEU A 85 0.50 -8.64 -1.41
CA LEU A 85 1.09 -7.55 -2.21
C LEU A 85 0.00 -6.62 -2.72
N VAL A 86 -1.03 -7.17 -3.37
CA VAL A 86 -2.11 -6.37 -3.99
C VAL A 86 -2.89 -5.56 -2.95
N TYR A 87 -3.25 -6.16 -1.81
CA TYR A 87 -3.90 -5.42 -0.72
C TYR A 87 -3.01 -4.33 -0.13
N CYS A 88 -1.70 -4.58 0.02
CA CYS A 88 -0.78 -3.53 0.48
C CYS A 88 -0.68 -2.38 -0.51
N VAL A 89 -0.64 -2.63 -1.83
CA VAL A 89 -0.67 -1.55 -2.84
C VAL A 89 -1.90 -0.67 -2.63
N ILE A 90 -3.07 -1.28 -2.52
CA ILE A 90 -4.34 -0.57 -2.31
C ILE A 90 -4.31 0.24 -1.01
N TRP A 91 -3.85 -0.35 0.10
CA TRP A 91 -3.78 0.36 1.38
C TRP A 91 -2.73 1.48 1.40
N LEU A 92 -1.63 1.35 0.65
CA LEU A 92 -0.65 2.42 0.48
C LEU A 92 -1.25 3.62 -0.26
N PHE A 93 -2.04 3.36 -1.31
CA PHE A 93 -2.83 4.40 -1.98
C PHE A 93 -3.84 5.06 -1.02
N ASP A 94 -4.61 4.26 -0.28
CA ASP A 94 -5.60 4.75 0.69
C ASP A 94 -4.99 5.64 1.78
N THR A 95 -3.74 5.38 2.16
CA THR A 95 -3.02 6.11 3.22
C THR A 95 -2.19 7.27 2.69
N GLY A 96 -2.12 7.46 1.37
CA GLY A 96 -1.42 8.56 0.72
C GLY A 96 0.08 8.34 0.50
N GLU A 97 0.61 7.14 0.73
CA GLU A 97 2.02 6.78 0.53
C GLU A 97 2.33 6.49 -0.96
N MET A 98 2.08 7.49 -1.82
CA MET A 98 2.04 7.36 -3.28
C MET A 98 3.33 6.79 -3.89
N GLY A 99 4.50 7.20 -3.42
CA GLY A 99 5.78 6.74 -3.97
C GLY A 99 5.94 5.22 -3.86
N LYS A 100 5.78 4.70 -2.64
CA LYS A 100 5.85 3.24 -2.40
C LYS A 100 4.69 2.51 -3.08
N ALA A 101 3.49 3.09 -3.08
CA ALA A 101 2.33 2.51 -3.74
C ALA A 101 2.60 2.27 -5.23
N LEU A 102 3.21 3.25 -5.92
CA LEU A 102 3.58 3.14 -7.33
C LEU A 102 4.68 2.11 -7.57
N ASP A 103 5.75 2.11 -6.77
CA ASP A 103 6.83 1.14 -6.88
C ASP A 103 6.31 -0.31 -6.78
N TRP A 104 5.38 -0.55 -5.85
CA TRP A 104 4.80 -1.89 -5.64
C TRP A 104 3.72 -2.23 -6.66
N ALA A 105 2.97 -1.23 -7.14
CA ALA A 105 1.98 -1.39 -8.18
C ALA A 105 2.63 -1.83 -9.50
N ASP A 106 3.78 -1.25 -9.86
CA ASP A 106 4.50 -1.61 -11.08
C ASP A 106 4.88 -3.10 -11.08
N VAL A 107 5.44 -3.59 -9.96
CA VAL A 107 5.75 -5.01 -9.79
C VAL A 107 4.48 -5.86 -9.88
N ALA A 108 3.44 -5.52 -9.12
CA ALA A 108 2.19 -6.29 -9.10
C ALA A 108 1.52 -6.39 -10.49
N ILE A 109 1.57 -5.31 -11.27
CA ILE A 109 1.04 -5.27 -12.64
C ILE A 109 1.94 -6.08 -13.57
N SER A 110 3.26 -5.94 -13.48
CA SER A 110 4.21 -6.67 -14.33
C SER A 110 4.10 -8.19 -14.15
N GLU A 111 3.81 -8.63 -12.91
CA GLU A 111 3.60 -10.03 -12.57
C GLU A 111 2.15 -10.51 -12.86
N SER A 112 1.28 -9.64 -13.39
CA SER A 112 -0.13 -9.94 -13.65
C SER A 112 -0.88 -10.45 -12.40
N GLN A 113 -0.58 -9.86 -11.24
CA GLN A 113 -1.22 -10.23 -9.98
C GLN A 113 -2.75 -10.01 -10.05
N ALA A 114 -3.50 -10.97 -9.54
CA ALA A 114 -4.96 -10.92 -9.56
C ALA A 114 -5.47 -9.81 -8.65
N THR A 115 -6.45 -9.05 -9.14
CA THR A 115 -7.12 -8.03 -8.32
C THR A 115 -8.11 -8.72 -7.36
N PRO A 116 -8.28 -8.25 -6.11
CA PRO A 116 -9.15 -8.93 -5.17
C PRO A 116 -10.61 -8.91 -5.65
N GLU A 117 -11.37 -9.97 -5.38
CA GLU A 117 -12.74 -10.14 -5.91
C GLU A 117 -13.72 -9.01 -5.54
N ASN A 118 -13.44 -8.27 -4.46
CA ASN A 118 -14.26 -7.15 -4.02
C ASN A 118 -14.00 -5.84 -4.79
N PHE A 119 -13.11 -5.85 -5.79
CA PHE A 119 -12.84 -4.70 -6.66
C PHE A 119 -13.49 -4.89 -8.03
N LYS A 120 -14.11 -3.82 -8.53
CA LYS A 120 -14.78 -3.81 -9.85
C LYS A 120 -13.82 -3.56 -11.02
N SER A 121 -12.68 -2.95 -10.74
CA SER A 121 -11.65 -2.61 -11.74
C SER A 121 -10.44 -3.53 -11.56
N ASN A 122 -9.71 -3.80 -12.64
CA ASN A 122 -8.42 -4.47 -12.54
C ASN A 122 -7.38 -3.53 -11.91
N LEU A 123 -6.28 -4.10 -11.40
CA LEU A 123 -5.24 -3.36 -10.69
C LEU A 123 -4.66 -2.18 -11.50
N PRO A 124 -4.30 -2.33 -12.80
CA PRO A 124 -3.85 -1.19 -13.60
C PRO A 124 -4.85 -0.04 -13.69
N ALA A 125 -6.14 -0.34 -13.92
CA ALA A 125 -7.18 0.69 -13.99
C ALA A 125 -7.36 1.38 -12.63
N PHE A 126 -7.39 0.63 -11.53
CA PHE A 126 -7.46 1.18 -10.18
C PHE A 126 -6.31 2.14 -9.88
N VAL A 127 -5.07 1.75 -10.24
CA VAL A 127 -3.88 2.59 -10.05
C VAL A 127 -3.98 3.87 -10.88
N ALA A 128 -4.36 3.76 -12.15
CA ALA A 128 -4.52 4.92 -13.03
C ALA A 128 -5.57 5.91 -12.50
N ASP A 129 -6.74 5.42 -12.08
CA ASP A 129 -7.82 6.24 -11.53
C ASP A 129 -7.38 6.96 -10.24
N THR A 130 -6.66 6.24 -9.36
CA THR A 130 -6.19 6.81 -8.08
C THR A 130 -5.13 7.89 -8.30
N VAL A 131 -4.21 7.68 -9.25
CA VAL A 131 -3.18 8.68 -9.61
C VAL A 131 -3.81 9.91 -10.25
N LEU A 132 -4.82 9.73 -11.10
CA LEU A 132 -5.57 10.83 -11.70
C LEU A 132 -6.26 11.67 -10.62
N GLU A 133 -6.99 11.03 -9.71
CA GLU A 133 -7.66 11.71 -8.59
C GLU A 133 -6.66 12.50 -7.73
N TRP A 134 -5.51 11.88 -7.41
CA TRP A 134 -4.45 12.55 -6.68
C TRP A 134 -3.90 13.78 -7.43
N ALA A 135 -3.66 13.65 -8.74
CA ALA A 135 -3.14 14.73 -9.58
C ALA A 135 -4.13 15.89 -9.68
N ASP A 136 -5.43 15.62 -9.82
CA ASP A 136 -6.48 16.65 -9.86
C ASP A 136 -6.57 17.41 -8.53
N HIS A 137 -6.49 16.70 -7.40
CA HIS A 137 -6.44 17.35 -6.08
C HIS A 137 -5.17 18.18 -5.88
N ALA A 138 -4.01 17.72 -6.38
CA ALA A 138 -2.76 18.47 -6.30
C ALA A 138 -2.73 19.69 -7.25
N GLY A 139 -3.32 19.57 -8.44
CA GLY A 139 -3.39 20.60 -9.48
C GLY A 139 -4.45 21.68 -9.22
N GLY A 140 -5.58 21.31 -8.60
CA GLY A 140 -6.67 22.24 -8.28
C GLY A 140 -6.29 23.36 -7.30
N SER A 141 -5.23 23.16 -6.50
CA SER A 141 -4.67 24.21 -5.63
C SER A 141 -3.94 25.31 -6.42
N ARG A 142 -3.52 25.05 -7.67
CA ARG A 142 -2.73 25.98 -8.49
C ARG A 142 -3.58 26.89 -9.39
N SER A 143 -4.87 26.61 -9.55
CA SER A 143 -5.79 27.40 -10.41
C SER A 143 -6.48 28.57 -9.72
N GLN A 144 -6.39 28.73 -8.39
CA GLN A 144 -7.02 29.85 -7.68
C GLN A 144 -6.16 31.13 -7.64
N HIS A 145 -4.91 31.08 -8.10
CA HIS A 145 -3.99 32.23 -8.09
C HIS A 145 -3.79 32.88 -9.47
N ARG A 146 -4.69 32.63 -10.43
CA ARG A 146 -4.65 33.21 -11.80
C ARG A 146 -5.93 34.01 -12.13
N THR A 147 -6.41 34.81 -11.19
CA THR A 147 -7.52 35.78 -11.41
C THR A 147 -7.23 37.18 -10.87
N LEU A 148 -5.98 37.50 -10.52
CA LEU A 148 -5.55 38.85 -10.13
C LEU A 148 -4.46 39.38 -11.06
N PHE A 149 -4.76 39.49 -12.35
CA PHE A 149 -4.03 40.40 -13.23
C PHE A 149 -5.01 40.92 -14.29
N GLN A 150 -5.90 41.81 -13.85
CA GLN A 150 -6.55 42.74 -14.78
C GLN A 150 -5.49 43.78 -15.19
N PRO A 151 -5.34 44.09 -16.49
CA PRO A 151 -4.49 45.18 -16.90
C PRO A 151 -5.25 46.48 -16.59
N HIS A 152 -4.70 47.31 -15.72
CA HIS A 152 -5.10 48.70 -15.64
C HIS A 152 -4.00 49.55 -16.27
N VAL A 153 -4.42 50.26 -17.32
CA VAL A 153 -3.79 51.37 -18.06
C VAL A 153 -2.74 50.96 -19.10
#